data_AF-A0A1B8NW56-F1
#
_entry.id   AF-A0A1B8NW56-F1
#
_cell.length_a   1.000
_cell.length_b   1.000
_cell.length_c   1.000
_cell.angle_alpha   90.00
_cell.angle_beta   90.00
_cell.angle_gamma   90.00
#
_symmetry.space_group_name_H-M   'P 1'
#
loop_
_entity.id
_entity.type
_entity.pdbx_description
1 polymer ?
#
loop_
_entity_poly.entity_id
_entity_poly.type
_entity_poly.pdbx_seq_one_letter_code
_entity_poly.pdbx_strand_id
1 'polypeptide(L)'
;MTERRADDATRDVEGWLKCEFMSDKLGEVYDGTIASVTQFGIFVRLDEVYVEGLVHVTSLPSDYYHYEPEKHRLKGERSGMSYRLGDGVSVQVARVDLDDRKIDFELADEKPRPRRAPKRRSKRNDATDKPKAPSHAKGGDGGKSAGDGKSGKASEGSNSEEGGGKKRRRRGSRRR
;
A
#
# COMPACT_ATOMS: atom_id res chain seq x y z
N MET A 1 -35.13 7.09 24.73
CA MET A 1 -34.90 5.62 24.74
C MET A 1 -35.56 4.88 23.56
N THR A 2 -36.45 5.51 22.79
CA THR A 2 -37.10 4.90 21.60
C THR A 2 -36.21 4.93 20.35
N GLU A 3 -35.45 6.01 20.16
CA GLU A 3 -34.57 6.21 19.00
C GLU A 3 -33.55 5.06 18.81
N ARG A 4 -32.72 4.79 19.82
CA ARG A 4 -31.72 3.71 19.74
C ARG A 4 -32.32 2.33 19.45
N ARG A 5 -33.51 2.04 20.02
CA ARG A 5 -34.20 0.76 19.77
C ARG A 5 -34.70 0.63 18.33
N ALA A 6 -35.12 1.73 17.72
CA ALA A 6 -35.54 1.73 16.33
C ALA A 6 -34.34 1.54 15.38
N ASP A 7 -33.21 2.18 15.69
CA ASP A 7 -31.97 2.01 14.93
C ASP A 7 -31.44 0.58 15.00
N ASP A 8 -31.42 -0.01 16.21
CA ASP A 8 -30.98 -1.39 16.43
C ASP A 8 -31.82 -2.38 15.62
N ALA A 9 -33.15 -2.24 15.65
CA ALA A 9 -34.06 -3.08 14.88
C ALA A 9 -33.86 -2.93 13.35
N THR A 10 -33.62 -1.70 12.88
CA THR A 10 -33.39 -1.45 11.44
C THR A 10 -32.10 -2.12 10.98
N ARG A 11 -31.03 -1.98 11.78
CA ARG A 11 -29.74 -2.58 11.49
C ARG A 11 -29.78 -4.10 11.54
N ASP A 12 -30.58 -4.66 12.44
CA ASP A 12 -30.81 -6.10 12.55
C ASP A 12 -31.47 -6.68 11.29
N VAL A 13 -32.49 -6.00 10.76
CA VAL A 13 -33.18 -6.39 9.52
C VAL A 13 -32.26 -6.22 8.31
N GLU A 14 -31.49 -5.14 8.24
CA GLU A 14 -30.48 -4.96 7.19
C GLU A 14 -29.42 -6.06 7.21
N GLY A 15 -28.96 -6.46 8.40
CA GLY A 15 -28.00 -7.56 8.56
C GLY A 15 -28.56 -8.88 8.03
N TRP A 16 -29.82 -9.19 8.35
CA TRP A 16 -30.49 -10.39 7.85
C TRP A 16 -30.63 -10.38 6.33
N LEU A 17 -31.13 -9.28 5.74
CA LEU A 17 -31.28 -9.14 4.29
C LEU A 17 -29.94 -9.27 3.54
N LYS A 18 -28.86 -8.74 4.12
CA LYS A 18 -27.51 -8.85 3.57
C LYS A 18 -26.99 -10.29 3.58
N CYS A 19 -27.27 -11.04 4.65
CA CYS A 19 -26.88 -12.45 4.74
C CYS A 19 -27.68 -13.30 3.75
N GLU A 20 -29.00 -13.09 3.65
CA GLU A 20 -29.85 -13.76 2.67
C GLU A 20 -29.32 -13.55 1.24
N PHE A 21 -28.99 -12.30 0.89
CA PHE A 21 -28.43 -11.99 -0.43
C PHE A 21 -27.07 -12.66 -0.71
N MET A 22 -26.27 -12.92 0.33
CA MET A 22 -24.96 -13.56 0.19
C MET A 22 -25.03 -15.09 0.16
N SER A 23 -26.12 -15.68 0.66
CA SER A 23 -26.33 -17.14 0.67
C SER A 23 -26.26 -17.73 -0.75
N ASP A 24 -26.78 -17.01 -1.74
CA ASP A 24 -26.76 -17.42 -3.15
C ASP A 24 -25.40 -17.21 -3.83
N LYS A 25 -24.45 -16.55 -3.16
CA LYS A 25 -23.15 -16.15 -3.73
C LYS A 25 -21.95 -16.83 -3.07
N LEU A 26 -22.19 -17.98 -2.46
CA LEU A 26 -21.15 -18.81 -1.85
C LEU A 26 -20.10 -19.20 -2.89
N GLY A 27 -18.83 -19.04 -2.53
CA GLY A 27 -17.68 -19.36 -3.38
C GLY A 27 -17.27 -18.25 -4.36
N GLU A 28 -18.01 -17.14 -4.45
CA GLU A 28 -17.58 -16.00 -5.27
C GLU A 28 -16.49 -15.17 -4.56
N VAL A 29 -15.61 -14.57 -5.35
CA VAL A 29 -14.51 -13.72 -4.87
C VAL A 29 -14.89 -12.25 -5.04
N TYR A 30 -14.76 -11.49 -3.97
CA TYR A 30 -15.08 -10.08 -3.90
C TYR A 30 -13.88 -9.27 -3.42
N ASP A 31 -13.74 -8.06 -3.96
CA ASP A 31 -12.85 -7.05 -3.39
C ASP A 31 -13.57 -6.36 -2.22
N GLY A 32 -12.84 -6.17 -1.13
CA GLY A 32 -13.33 -5.51 0.06
C GLY A 32 -12.26 -4.72 0.78
N THR A 33 -12.70 -3.90 1.71
CA THR A 33 -11.86 -3.06 2.55
C THR A 33 -11.94 -3.54 4.00
N ILE A 34 -10.80 -3.60 4.69
CA ILE A 34 -10.75 -3.97 6.11
C ILE A 34 -11.45 -2.88 6.94
N ALA A 35 -12.60 -3.23 7.53
CA ALA A 35 -13.43 -2.36 8.34
C ALA A 35 -13.04 -2.36 9.82
N SER A 36 -12.52 -3.48 10.32
CA SER A 36 -12.00 -3.59 11.69
C SER A 36 -10.97 -4.72 11.79
N VAL A 37 -10.07 -4.61 12.77
CA VAL A 37 -9.03 -5.59 13.05
C VAL A 37 -9.14 -6.01 14.51
N THR A 38 -9.20 -7.31 14.75
CA THR A 38 -9.25 -7.91 16.07
C THR A 38 -8.14 -8.94 16.26
N GLN A 39 -8.01 -9.50 17.46
CA GLN A 39 -7.02 -10.54 17.75
C GLN A 39 -7.31 -11.88 17.06
N PHE A 40 -8.58 -12.22 16.83
CA PHE A 40 -8.99 -13.50 16.26
C PHE A 40 -9.24 -13.45 14.75
N GLY A 41 -9.24 -12.25 14.16
CA GLY A 41 -9.51 -12.09 12.74
C GLY A 41 -9.67 -10.63 12.31
N ILE A 42 -10.01 -10.46 11.03
CA ILE A 42 -10.27 -9.16 10.42
C ILE A 42 -11.69 -9.11 9.88
N PHE A 43 -12.36 -7.99 10.07
CA PHE A 43 -13.66 -7.73 9.47
C PHE A 43 -13.45 -7.01 8.15
N VAL A 44 -13.93 -7.62 7.07
CA VAL A 44 -13.83 -7.08 5.73
C VAL A 44 -15.22 -6.66 5.27
N ARG A 45 -15.33 -5.43 4.79
CA ARG A 45 -16.53 -4.91 4.15
C ARG A 45 -16.35 -4.99 2.64
N LEU A 46 -17.27 -5.66 1.96
CA LEU A 46 -17.23 -5.75 0.49
C LEU A 46 -17.58 -4.40 -0.13
N ASP A 47 -16.84 -4.00 -1.17
CA ASP A 47 -16.96 -2.66 -1.76
C ASP A 47 -18.27 -2.49 -2.56
N GLU A 48 -18.75 -3.56 -3.22
CA GLU A 48 -19.95 -3.50 -4.06
C GLU A 48 -21.26 -3.63 -3.27
N VAL A 49 -21.28 -4.55 -2.29
CA VAL A 49 -22.53 -4.94 -1.60
C VAL A 49 -22.60 -4.37 -0.18
N TYR A 50 -21.53 -3.74 0.32
CA TYR A 50 -21.46 -3.17 1.68
C TYR A 50 -21.86 -4.16 2.79
N VAL A 51 -21.55 -5.43 2.56
CA VAL A 51 -21.71 -6.52 3.52
C VAL A 51 -20.41 -6.70 4.28
N GLU A 52 -20.53 -6.91 5.58
CA GLU A 52 -19.40 -7.16 6.47
C GLU A 52 -19.33 -8.66 6.78
N GLY A 53 -18.13 -9.21 6.78
CA GLY A 53 -17.88 -10.58 7.18
C GLY A 53 -16.52 -10.73 7.83
N LEU A 54 -16.35 -11.87 8.50
CA LEU A 54 -15.18 -12.17 9.32
C LEU A 54 -14.24 -13.08 8.54
N VAL A 55 -13.00 -12.65 8.39
CA VAL A 55 -11.89 -13.53 8.02
C VAL A 55 -11.21 -13.97 9.29
N HIS A 56 -11.32 -15.26 9.62
CA HIS A 56 -10.67 -15.81 10.80
C HIS A 56 -9.16 -15.92 10.59
N VAL A 57 -8.35 -15.78 11.65
CA VAL A 57 -6.88 -15.89 11.55
C VAL A 57 -6.41 -17.25 11.02
N THR A 58 -7.24 -18.29 11.10
CA THR A 58 -6.93 -19.64 10.57
C THR A 58 -7.09 -19.75 9.06
N SER A 59 -7.89 -18.88 8.43
CA SER A 59 -7.97 -18.83 6.95
C SER A 59 -6.86 -17.98 6.34
N LEU A 60 -6.10 -17.26 7.17
CA LEU A 60 -4.87 -16.60 6.76
C LEU A 60 -3.73 -17.64 6.65
N PRO A 61 -2.69 -17.36 5.83
CA PRO A 61 -1.51 -18.22 5.75
C PRO A 61 -0.97 -18.54 7.14
N SER A 62 -0.67 -19.81 7.39
CA SER A 62 -0.30 -20.34 8.71
C SER A 62 0.97 -19.67 9.28
N ASP A 63 0.76 -18.55 9.94
CA ASP A 63 1.77 -17.68 10.53
C ASP A 63 1.31 -17.22 11.92
N TYR A 64 2.27 -16.80 12.73
CA TYR A 64 2.00 -16.17 14.01
C TYR A 64 1.63 -14.71 13.77
N TYR A 65 0.36 -14.39 13.98
CA TYR A 65 -0.18 -13.05 13.83
C TYR A 65 -0.21 -12.30 15.16
N HIS A 66 0.53 -11.20 15.23
CA HIS A 66 0.54 -10.29 16.36
C HIS A 66 -0.45 -9.14 16.13
N TYR A 67 -1.42 -9.01 17.04
CA TYR A 67 -2.36 -7.89 17.04
C TYR A 67 -1.74 -6.68 17.77
N GLU A 68 -1.58 -5.57 17.06
CA GLU A 68 -1.16 -4.27 17.62
C GLU A 68 -2.40 -3.37 17.76
N PRO A 69 -3.01 -3.23 18.96
CA PRO A 69 -4.23 -2.43 19.14
C PRO A 69 -3.99 -0.94 18.87
N GLU A 70 -2.80 -0.42 19.21
CA GLU A 70 -2.44 0.98 18.98
C GLU A 70 -2.48 1.36 17.49
N LYS A 71 -2.12 0.43 16.61
CA LYS A 71 -2.04 0.66 15.17
C LYS A 71 -3.18 0.03 14.39
N HIS A 72 -4.14 -0.62 15.07
CA HIS A 72 -5.23 -1.36 14.46
C HIS A 72 -4.74 -2.24 13.31
N ARG A 73 -3.71 -3.06 13.60
CA ARG A 73 -3.01 -3.86 12.61
C ARG A 73 -2.71 -5.26 13.12
N LEU A 74 -2.88 -6.23 12.24
CA LEU A 74 -2.43 -7.60 12.42
C LEU A 74 -1.12 -7.78 11.65
N LYS A 75 -0.03 -8.20 12.31
CA LYS A 75 1.28 -8.38 11.69
C LYS A 75 1.71 -9.85 11.79
N GLY A 76 1.98 -10.49 10.66
CA GLY A 76 2.58 -11.82 10.60
C GLY A 76 4.07 -11.76 10.95
N GLU A 77 4.51 -12.63 11.85
CA GLU A 77 5.90 -12.69 12.32
C GLU A 77 6.83 -13.29 11.26
N ARG A 78 6.41 -14.37 10.60
CA ARG A 78 7.24 -15.10 9.61
C ARG A 78 7.09 -14.56 8.20
N SER A 79 5.86 -14.23 7.81
CA SER A 79 5.51 -13.77 6.46
C SER A 79 5.80 -12.28 6.28
N GLY A 80 5.79 -11.50 7.37
CA GLY A 80 5.90 -10.04 7.33
C GLY A 80 4.64 -9.35 6.78
N MET A 81 3.57 -10.11 6.50
CA MET A 81 2.29 -9.56 6.04
C MET A 81 1.70 -8.66 7.13
N SER A 82 1.15 -7.53 6.72
CA SER A 82 0.57 -6.57 7.64
C SER A 82 -0.82 -6.16 7.16
N TYR A 83 -1.86 -6.52 7.90
CA TYR A 83 -3.25 -6.17 7.60
C TYR A 83 -3.67 -4.99 8.46
N ARG A 84 -3.89 -3.82 7.86
CA ARG A 84 -4.29 -2.61 8.58
C ARG A 84 -5.74 -2.27 8.31
N LEU A 85 -6.33 -1.54 9.24
CA LEU A 85 -7.59 -0.87 9.00
C LEU A 85 -7.56 -0.05 7.69
N GLY A 86 -8.52 -0.31 6.81
CA GLY A 86 -8.69 0.38 5.54
C GLY A 86 -7.88 -0.16 4.37
N ASP A 87 -7.05 -1.19 4.54
CA ASP A 87 -6.39 -1.85 3.40
C ASP A 87 -7.41 -2.63 2.56
N GLY A 88 -7.12 -2.75 1.26
CA GLY A 88 -7.96 -3.50 0.32
C GLY A 88 -7.51 -4.96 0.26
N VAL A 89 -8.46 -5.88 0.31
CA VAL A 89 -8.23 -7.34 0.28
C VAL A 89 -9.24 -7.99 -0.65
N SER A 90 -8.84 -9.07 -1.32
CA SER A 90 -9.77 -9.91 -2.06
C SER A 90 -10.12 -11.12 -1.20
N VAL A 91 -11.40 -11.33 -0.97
CA VAL A 91 -11.93 -12.38 -0.10
C VAL A 91 -12.96 -13.23 -0.84
N GLN A 92 -13.02 -14.51 -0.49
CA GLN A 92 -14.00 -15.45 -1.01
C GLN A 92 -15.05 -15.74 0.05
N VAL A 93 -16.32 -15.82 -0.36
CA VAL A 93 -17.42 -16.24 0.54
C VAL A 93 -17.30 -17.73 0.82
N ALA A 94 -16.93 -18.10 2.04
CA ALA A 94 -16.74 -19.49 2.43
C ALA A 94 -18.02 -20.07 3.04
N ARG A 95 -18.66 -19.32 3.93
CA ARG A 95 -19.88 -19.74 4.61
C ARG A 95 -20.75 -18.55 4.99
N VAL A 96 -22.06 -18.75 4.96
CA VAL A 96 -23.06 -17.80 5.43
C VAL A 96 -23.91 -18.51 6.49
N ASP A 97 -24.11 -17.85 7.62
CA ASP A 97 -24.96 -18.30 8.72
C ASP A 97 -26.09 -17.28 8.91
N LEU A 98 -27.31 -17.67 8.55
CA LEU A 98 -28.50 -16.81 8.60
C LEU A 98 -29.04 -16.65 10.03
N ASP A 99 -28.82 -17.65 10.89
CA ASP A 99 -29.30 -17.64 12.28
C ASP A 99 -28.49 -16.63 13.09
N ASP A 100 -27.16 -16.71 12.96
CA ASP A 100 -26.23 -15.80 13.63
C ASP A 100 -26.01 -14.48 12.86
N ARG A 101 -26.50 -14.39 11.62
CA ARG A 101 -26.27 -13.27 10.68
C ARG A 101 -24.77 -13.00 10.51
N LYS A 102 -24.00 -14.07 10.38
CA LYS A 102 -22.54 -14.05 10.24
C LYS A 102 -22.16 -14.59 8.87
N ILE A 103 -21.09 -14.02 8.33
CA ILE A 103 -20.52 -14.45 7.06
C ILE A 103 -19.04 -14.65 7.30
N ASP A 104 -18.60 -15.87 7.01
CA ASP A 104 -17.19 -16.25 7.08
C ASP A 104 -16.57 -16.11 5.70
N PHE A 105 -15.46 -15.38 5.69
CA PHE A 105 -14.67 -15.13 4.50
C PHE A 105 -13.33 -15.85 4.60
N GLU A 106 -12.85 -16.30 3.44
CA GLU A 106 -11.49 -16.80 3.26
C GLU A 106 -10.69 -15.81 2.43
N LEU A 107 -9.39 -15.70 2.72
CA LEU A 107 -8.52 -14.80 1.98
C LEU A 107 -8.20 -15.42 0.62
N ALA A 108 -8.62 -14.75 -0.47
CA ALA A 108 -8.37 -15.22 -1.83
C ALA A 108 -7.01 -14.73 -2.38
N ASP A 109 -6.53 -13.57 -1.91
CA ASP A 109 -5.26 -12.97 -2.32
C ASP A 109 -4.31 -12.87 -1.11
N GLU A 110 -3.13 -13.47 -1.22
CA GLU A 110 -2.16 -13.63 -0.12
C GLU A 110 -1.55 -12.29 0.34
N LYS A 111 -1.71 -11.21 -0.45
CA LYS A 111 -1.16 -9.89 -0.16
C LYS A 111 -2.25 -8.84 -0.01
N PRO A 112 -2.36 -8.17 1.16
CA PRO A 112 -3.21 -7.00 1.28
C PRO A 112 -2.68 -5.89 0.36
N ARG A 113 -3.56 -5.34 -0.46
CA ARG A 113 -3.22 -4.23 -1.35
C ARG A 113 -3.25 -2.95 -0.52
N PRO A 114 -2.14 -2.21 -0.42
CA PRO A 114 -2.15 -0.94 0.30
C PRO A 114 -3.13 -0.01 -0.39
N ARG A 115 -3.88 0.80 0.39
CA ARG A 115 -4.81 1.83 -0.13
C ARG A 115 -4.17 2.55 -1.33
N ARG A 116 -4.71 2.30 -2.52
CA ARG A 116 -4.22 2.94 -3.75
C ARG A 116 -4.36 4.45 -3.56
N ALA A 117 -3.24 5.17 -3.59
CA ALA A 117 -3.27 6.59 -3.85
C ALA A 117 -4.05 6.82 -5.15
N PRO A 118 -4.92 7.84 -5.23
CA PRO A 118 -5.73 8.08 -6.41
C PRO A 118 -4.78 8.15 -7.61
N LYS A 119 -5.03 7.28 -8.59
CA LYS A 119 -4.25 7.15 -9.83
C LYS A 119 -4.25 8.54 -10.47
N ARG A 120 -3.20 9.35 -10.25
CA ARG A 120 -3.00 10.59 -10.98
C ARG A 120 -3.04 10.18 -12.44
N ARG A 121 -4.11 10.56 -13.16
CA ARG A 121 -4.20 10.43 -14.61
C ARG A 121 -2.95 11.13 -15.13
N SER A 122 -1.92 10.36 -15.49
CA SER A 122 -0.82 10.90 -16.26
C SER A 122 -1.46 11.39 -17.54
N LYS A 123 -1.53 12.72 -17.71
CA LYS A 123 -1.77 13.32 -19.01
C LYS A 123 -0.70 12.72 -19.92
N ARG A 124 -1.09 11.75 -20.76
CA ARG A 124 -0.26 11.31 -21.88
C ARG A 124 -0.09 12.54 -22.75
N ASN A 125 1.13 13.03 -22.83
CA ASN A 125 1.55 13.96 -23.87
C ASN A 125 1.31 13.24 -25.20
N ASP A 126 0.32 13.71 -25.94
CA ASP A 126 0.07 13.35 -27.32
C ASP A 126 1.13 14.07 -28.16
N ALA A 127 2.23 13.37 -28.42
CA ALA A 127 3.20 13.77 -29.40
C ALA A 127 3.67 12.53 -30.14
N THR A 128 3.45 12.57 -31.45
CA THR A 128 4.11 11.80 -32.52
C THR A 128 3.43 10.48 -32.93
N ASP A 129 2.60 10.52 -33.98
CA ASP A 129 2.66 9.54 -35.09
C ASP A 129 2.16 10.16 -36.43
N LYS A 130 3.12 10.36 -37.35
CA LYS A 130 3.06 10.21 -38.84
C LYS A 130 2.30 11.20 -39.77
N PRO A 131 2.56 11.17 -41.10
CA PRO A 131 3.70 10.66 -41.89
C PRO A 131 4.22 11.63 -43.00
N LYS A 132 5.25 11.15 -43.71
CA LYS A 132 6.11 11.76 -44.74
C LYS A 132 5.58 11.51 -46.17
N ALA A 133 5.55 12.52 -47.06
CA ALA A 133 5.67 12.44 -48.55
C ALA A 133 5.63 13.87 -49.19
N PRO A 134 5.96 14.09 -50.49
CA PRO A 134 7.31 14.06 -51.09
C PRO A 134 7.70 15.34 -51.92
N SER A 135 9.02 15.46 -52.18
CA SER A 135 9.75 16.15 -53.30
C SER A 135 9.14 17.31 -54.12
N HIS A 136 9.79 18.50 -54.12
CA HIS A 136 10.58 19.06 -55.26
C HIS A 136 11.08 20.51 -55.00
N ALA A 137 12.09 20.93 -55.81
CA ALA A 137 12.80 22.23 -55.92
C ALA A 137 13.95 22.46 -54.89
N LYS A 138 15.26 22.40 -55.17
CA LYS A 138 16.20 22.83 -56.25
C LYS A 138 16.98 24.11 -55.85
N GLY A 139 18.32 24.01 -55.86
CA GLY A 139 19.33 25.09 -55.70
C GLY A 139 20.06 25.00 -54.35
N GLY A 140 21.32 24.56 -54.25
CA GLY A 140 22.57 25.26 -54.66
C GLY A 140 23.06 26.08 -53.45
N ASP A 141 24.32 26.19 -53.03
CA ASP A 141 25.65 25.81 -53.49
C ASP A 141 26.60 26.13 -52.31
N GLY A 142 27.69 25.36 -52.15
CA GLY A 142 28.96 25.87 -51.61
C GLY A 142 29.16 26.09 -50.10
N GLY A 143 30.30 25.61 -49.57
CA GLY A 143 30.94 26.23 -48.41
C GLY A 143 31.72 25.32 -47.45
N LYS A 144 32.97 25.00 -47.81
CA LYS A 144 34.03 24.45 -46.92
C LYS A 144 34.36 25.38 -45.75
N SER A 145 34.80 24.79 -44.62
CA SER A 145 36.04 25.06 -43.83
C SER A 145 35.79 24.64 -42.36
N ALA A 146 36.51 23.70 -41.73
CA ALA A 146 37.92 23.66 -41.35
C ALA A 146 38.34 24.76 -40.35
N GLY A 147 38.96 24.35 -39.23
CA GLY A 147 39.64 25.22 -38.26
C GLY A 147 39.06 25.12 -36.84
N ASP A 148 39.54 24.25 -35.94
CA ASP A 148 40.78 24.34 -35.15
C ASP A 148 40.73 25.46 -34.08
N GLY A 149 40.94 25.12 -32.80
CA GLY A 149 40.74 26.06 -31.70
C GLY A 149 40.88 25.47 -30.29
N LYS A 150 42.09 24.96 -30.01
CA LYS A 150 42.62 24.50 -28.72
C LYS A 150 42.74 25.64 -27.68
N SER A 151 42.44 25.35 -26.41
CA SER A 151 43.07 25.83 -25.14
C SER A 151 42.04 25.78 -24.00
N GLY A 152 42.31 25.31 -22.77
CA GLY A 152 43.55 25.02 -22.07
C GLY A 152 43.67 25.89 -20.82
N LYS A 153 43.49 25.30 -19.62
CA LYS A 153 44.02 25.63 -18.25
C LYS A 153 43.02 25.14 -17.19
N ALA A 154 43.30 24.27 -16.22
CA ALA A 154 44.48 23.99 -15.38
C ALA A 154 44.87 25.12 -14.42
N SER A 155 44.52 24.92 -13.13
CA SER A 155 45.27 25.24 -11.89
C SER A 155 44.30 25.01 -10.70
N GLU A 156 44.46 24.08 -9.75
CA GLU A 156 45.59 23.87 -8.81
C GLU A 156 45.78 25.08 -7.89
N GLY A 157 45.78 25.01 -6.55
CA GLY A 157 45.70 23.93 -5.57
C GLY A 157 46.05 24.50 -4.17
N SER A 158 45.85 23.71 -3.10
CA SER A 158 46.59 23.73 -1.81
C SER A 158 46.49 25.03 -0.95
N ASN A 159 46.72 25.12 0.36
CA ASN A 159 47.20 24.31 1.49
C ASN A 159 46.70 25.09 2.75
N SER A 160 46.37 24.52 3.91
CA SER A 160 47.20 24.15 5.06
C SER A 160 46.23 24.24 6.28
N GLU A 161 46.37 23.59 7.43
CA GLU A 161 47.56 23.37 8.22
C GLU A 161 47.23 22.37 9.34
N GLU A 162 48.19 21.49 9.58
CA GLU A 162 48.24 20.48 10.62
C GLU A 162 48.92 21.07 11.87
N GLY A 163 48.56 20.59 13.08
CA GLY A 163 49.54 20.56 14.17
C GLY A 163 49.03 20.81 15.59
N GLY A 164 49.34 19.85 16.47
CA GLY A 164 49.83 20.19 17.82
C GLY A 164 49.07 19.57 19.00
N GLY A 165 49.48 18.37 19.43
CA GLY A 165 48.97 17.72 20.65
C GLY A 165 49.63 18.18 21.97
N LYS A 166 49.13 17.67 23.11
CA LYS A 166 49.94 17.17 24.25
C LYS A 166 49.09 16.72 25.46
N LYS A 167 49.47 15.53 25.95
CA LYS A 167 49.32 14.95 27.31
C LYS A 167 49.07 15.92 28.48
N ARG A 168 48.11 15.60 29.38
CA ARG A 168 48.16 15.82 30.85
C ARG A 168 47.34 14.68 31.52
N ARG A 169 47.98 13.70 32.18
CA ARG A 169 48.48 13.61 33.58
C ARG A 169 47.48 13.03 34.59
N ARG A 170 47.87 11.88 35.14
CA ARG A 170 47.41 11.26 36.40
C ARG A 170 47.40 12.22 37.59
N ARG A 171 46.39 12.08 38.46
CA ARG A 171 46.37 12.32 39.93
C ARG A 171 45.02 11.77 40.44
N GLY A 172 44.82 10.93 41.46
CA GLY A 172 45.63 10.43 42.56
C GLY A 172 44.84 10.54 43.88
N SER A 173 44.49 9.39 44.50
CA SER A 173 43.99 9.18 45.89
C SER A 173 42.55 9.65 46.18
N ARG A 174 41.72 9.00 47.03
CA ARG A 174 41.98 8.48 48.39
C ARG A 174 40.81 7.56 48.84
N ARG A 175 41.16 6.48 49.56
CA ARG A 175 40.49 5.83 50.73
C ARG A 175 38.96 5.94 50.87
N ARG A 176 38.28 4.80 51.03
CA ARG A 176 38.09 4.11 52.33
C ARG A 176 37.68 2.67 52.11
#